data_AF-A0A946PHJ0-F1
#
_entry.id   AF-A0A946PHJ0-F1
#
_cell.length_a   1.000
_cell.length_b   1.000
_cell.length_c   1.000
_cell.angle_alpha   90.00
_cell.angle_beta   90.00
_cell.angle_gamma   90.00
#
_symmetry.space_group_name_H-M   'P 1'
#
loop_
_entity.id
_entity.type
_entity.pdbx_description
1 polymer ?
#
loop_
_entity_poly.entity_id
_entity_poly.type
_entity_poly.pdbx_seq_one_letter_code
_entity_poly.pdbx_strand_id
1 'polypeptide(L)'
;MNRVVNKIQQVLFILLGITIPTSIAITNLVIGLLALCWIIEGDFKNKFKTIKASKWMLSVFALIALYGLGMLWGNTHLNAEWQFQRLALLLVFPILKTIAISQLTIKRSVMAFLGTAFISALASILINNNIIQPLGEYLSFIQVSRRNAAFITYNYHNVILSLSFTISLYILIERKSKYKVALVLFIIAYAISIFTERGRAGQVIFNLSALFYIIYYNRKHFLRLLAFIILLFSFQFIVYKT
;
A
#
# COMPACT_ATOMS: atom_id res chain seq x y z
N MET A 1 10.99 7.98 -27.45
CA MET A 1 10.25 7.16 -26.46
C MET A 1 9.43 6.12 -27.21
N ASN A 2 9.66 4.83 -26.98
CA ASN A 2 8.93 3.78 -27.70
C ASN A 2 7.43 3.81 -27.30
N ARG A 3 6.56 4.20 -28.23
CA ARG A 3 5.13 4.44 -27.98
C ARG A 3 4.42 3.19 -27.46
N VAL A 4 4.87 2.00 -27.87
CA VAL A 4 4.32 0.72 -27.42
C VAL A 4 4.72 0.45 -25.96
N VAL A 5 6.00 0.60 -25.62
CA VAL A 5 6.51 0.38 -24.27
C VAL A 5 5.84 1.31 -23.26
N ASN A 6 5.65 2.59 -23.61
CA ASN A 6 4.93 3.54 -22.74
C ASN A 6 3.48 3.10 -22.48
N LYS A 7 2.74 2.66 -23.51
CA LYS A 7 1.38 2.14 -23.32
C LYS A 7 1.36 0.93 -22.39
N ILE A 8 2.31 0.01 -22.55
CA ILE A 8 2.43 -1.17 -21.68
C ILE A 8 2.74 -0.75 -20.25
N GLN A 9 3.70 0.16 -20.02
CA GLN A 9 4.02 0.70 -18.71
C GLN A 9 2.80 1.33 -18.02
N GLN A 10 1.96 2.07 -18.76
CA GLN A 10 0.74 2.65 -18.19
C GLN A 10 -0.28 1.59 -17.76
N VAL A 11 -0.46 0.53 -18.56
CA VAL A 11 -1.36 -0.59 -18.20
C VAL A 11 -0.83 -1.35 -16.99
N LEU A 12 0.46 -1.69 -16.99
CA LEU A 12 1.11 -2.36 -15.86
C LEU A 12 1.01 -1.54 -14.58
N PHE A 13 1.10 -0.21 -14.66
CA PHE A 13 0.94 0.66 -13.50
C PHE A 13 -0.49 0.65 -12.93
N ILE A 14 -1.52 0.55 -13.77
CA ILE A 14 -2.91 0.35 -13.31
C ILE A 14 -3.07 -1.04 -12.69
N LEU A 15 -2.47 -2.05 -13.30
CA LEU A 15 -2.48 -3.43 -12.81
C LEU A 15 -1.78 -3.54 -11.44
N LEU A 16 -0.74 -2.75 -11.18
CA LEU A 16 -0.14 -2.66 -9.83
C LEU A 16 -1.17 -2.26 -8.78
N GLY A 17 -2.03 -1.27 -9.08
CA GLY A 17 -3.09 -0.86 -8.16
C GLY A 17 -4.01 -2.02 -7.77
N ILE A 18 -4.33 -2.89 -8.73
CA ILE A 18 -5.20 -4.07 -8.51
C ILE A 18 -4.48 -5.19 -7.76
N THR A 19 -3.20 -5.41 -8.09
CA THR A 19 -2.46 -6.57 -7.60
C THR A 19 -1.94 -6.39 -6.18
N ILE A 20 -1.61 -5.16 -5.75
CA ILE A 20 -1.08 -4.90 -4.40
C ILE A 20 -2.00 -5.45 -3.29
N PRO A 21 -3.33 -5.20 -3.30
CA PRO A 21 -4.22 -5.73 -2.26
C PRO A 21 -4.59 -7.21 -2.42
N THR A 22 -4.25 -7.83 -3.56
CA THR A 22 -4.77 -9.15 -3.94
C THR A 22 -3.70 -10.24 -4.00
N SER A 23 -2.48 -9.98 -4.48
CA SER A 23 -1.46 -11.04 -4.54
C SER A 23 -0.04 -10.49 -4.62
N ILE A 24 0.77 -10.83 -3.61
CA ILE A 24 2.20 -10.47 -3.54
C ILE A 24 2.98 -11.04 -4.73
N ALA A 25 2.70 -12.29 -5.13
CA ALA A 25 3.39 -12.95 -6.23
C ALA A 25 3.11 -12.23 -7.56
N ILE A 26 1.85 -11.89 -7.83
CA ILE A 26 1.48 -11.17 -9.04
C ILE A 26 2.05 -9.74 -9.00
N THR A 27 2.00 -9.04 -7.86
CA THR A 27 2.63 -7.72 -7.72
C THR A 27 4.12 -7.75 -8.06
N ASN A 28 4.87 -8.74 -7.55
CA ASN A 28 6.29 -8.90 -7.87
C ASN A 28 6.52 -9.16 -9.36
N LEU A 29 5.67 -9.97 -10.00
CA LEU A 29 5.71 -10.21 -11.45
C LEU A 29 5.49 -8.90 -12.22
N VAL A 30 4.47 -8.11 -11.87
CA VAL A 30 4.15 -6.84 -12.53
C VAL A 30 5.28 -5.82 -12.36
N ILE A 31 5.88 -5.77 -11.16
CA ILE A 31 7.10 -5.00 -10.90
C ILE A 31 8.24 -5.43 -11.83
N GLY A 32 8.47 -6.74 -11.98
CA GLY A 32 9.48 -7.28 -12.89
C GLY A 32 9.23 -6.89 -14.35
N LEU A 33 7.98 -6.97 -14.81
CA LEU A 33 7.59 -6.52 -16.15
C LEU A 33 7.79 -5.01 -16.36
N LEU A 34 7.52 -4.19 -15.34
CA LEU A 34 7.81 -2.75 -15.37
C LEU A 34 9.31 -2.50 -15.46
N ALA A 35 10.13 -3.24 -14.71
CA ALA A 35 11.58 -3.15 -14.78
C ALA A 35 12.10 -3.55 -16.17
N LEU A 36 11.58 -4.63 -16.78
CA LEU A 36 11.92 -5.03 -18.14
C LEU A 36 11.53 -3.95 -19.16
N CYS A 37 10.33 -3.39 -19.06
CA CYS A 37 9.90 -2.28 -19.90
C CYS A 37 10.81 -1.06 -19.72
N TRP A 38 11.24 -0.77 -18.50
CA TRP A 38 12.17 0.32 -18.21
C TRP A 38 13.56 0.11 -18.84
N ILE A 39 14.05 -1.13 -18.89
CA ILE A 39 15.30 -1.48 -19.60
C ILE A 39 15.12 -1.30 -21.11
N ILE A 40 14.04 -1.85 -21.67
CA ILE A 40 13.74 -1.81 -23.13
C ILE A 40 13.53 -0.37 -23.61
N GLU A 41 12.91 0.49 -22.80
CA GLU A 41 12.69 1.90 -23.12
C GLU A 41 13.99 2.67 -23.37
N GLY A 42 15.10 2.26 -22.72
CA GLY A 42 16.40 2.91 -22.86
C GLY A 42 16.45 4.30 -22.23
N ASP A 43 17.20 5.21 -22.86
CA ASP A 43 17.48 6.58 -22.38
C ASP A 43 18.08 6.65 -20.96
N PHE A 44 19.02 5.75 -20.69
CA PHE A 44 19.67 5.65 -19.38
C PHE A 44 20.36 6.94 -18.96
N LYS A 45 20.90 7.72 -19.92
CA LYS A 45 21.58 8.99 -19.61
C LYS A 45 20.65 9.98 -18.90
N ASN A 46 19.44 10.18 -19.41
CA ASN A 46 18.45 11.07 -18.78
C ASN A 46 17.87 10.46 -17.51
N LYS A 47 17.64 9.15 -17.48
CA LYS A 47 17.18 8.43 -16.29
C LYS A 47 18.17 8.59 -15.13
N PHE A 48 19.46 8.36 -15.35
CA PHE A 48 20.50 8.55 -14.35
C PHE A 48 20.64 10.01 -13.91
N LYS A 49 20.50 10.98 -14.82
CA LYS A 49 20.48 12.40 -14.45
C LYS A 49 19.32 12.72 -13.49
N THR A 50 18.14 12.19 -13.78
CA THR A 50 16.94 12.35 -12.94
C THR A 50 17.11 11.67 -11.57
N ILE A 51 17.70 10.47 -11.54
CA ILE A 51 18.01 9.73 -10.31
C ILE A 51 18.97 10.53 -9.42
N LYS A 52 20.08 11.02 -9.99
CA LYS A 52 21.10 11.79 -9.26
C LYS A 52 20.60 13.14 -8.74
N ALA A 53 19.61 13.74 -9.39
CA ALA A 53 19.02 15.00 -8.94
C ALA A 53 18.11 14.82 -7.71
N SER A 54 17.64 13.60 -7.42
CA SER A 54 16.69 13.33 -6.35
C SER A 54 17.39 12.89 -5.07
N LYS A 55 17.46 13.78 -4.08
CA LYS A 55 18.04 13.47 -2.74
C LYS A 55 17.44 12.21 -2.13
N TRP A 56 16.12 12.07 -2.21
CA TRP A 56 15.41 10.91 -1.70
C TRP A 56 15.84 9.59 -2.36
N MET A 57 16.09 9.59 -3.67
CA MET A 57 16.56 8.39 -4.38
C MET A 57 18.00 8.07 -4.04
N LEU A 58 18.85 9.09 -3.92
CA LEU A 58 20.21 8.90 -3.42
C LEU A 58 20.20 8.31 -2.01
N SER A 59 19.26 8.69 -1.14
CA SER A 59 19.10 8.07 0.18
C SER A 59 18.71 6.58 0.10
N VAL A 60 17.88 6.18 -0.88
CA VAL A 60 17.57 4.76 -1.11
C VAL A 60 18.84 3.99 -1.50
N PHE A 61 19.64 4.52 -2.43
CA PHE A 61 20.91 3.90 -2.81
C PHE A 61 21.92 3.88 -1.64
N ALA A 62 22.00 4.95 -0.86
CA ALA A 62 22.85 5.02 0.32
C ALA A 62 22.43 3.99 1.38
N LEU A 63 21.13 3.77 1.58
CA LEU A 63 20.63 2.72 2.46
C LEU A 63 21.06 1.33 1.97
N ILE A 64 20.88 1.03 0.68
CA ILE A 64 21.30 -0.25 0.10
C ILE A 64 22.82 -0.42 0.23
N ALA A 65 23.61 0.62 -0.01
CA ALA A 65 25.06 0.60 0.16
C ALA A 65 25.46 0.38 1.63
N LEU A 66 24.75 1.00 2.58
CA LEU A 66 24.97 0.81 4.01
C LEU A 66 24.73 -0.66 4.41
N TYR A 67 23.67 -1.29 3.91
CA TYR A 67 23.44 -2.73 4.12
C TYR A 67 24.52 -3.59 3.47
N GLY A 68 25.01 -3.21 2.28
CA GLY A 68 26.16 -3.84 1.64
C GLY A 68 27.43 -3.77 2.48
N LEU A 69 27.75 -2.60 3.04
CA LEU A 69 28.89 -2.43 3.94
C LEU A 69 28.70 -3.20 5.25
N GLY A 70 27.49 -3.25 5.78
CA GLY A 70 27.14 -4.03 6.97
C GLY A 70 27.41 -5.53 6.79
N MET A 71 27.38 -6.04 5.56
CA MET A 71 27.71 -7.44 5.27
C MET A 71 29.21 -7.72 5.27
N LEU A 72 30.06 -6.71 5.19
CA LEU A 72 31.51 -6.89 5.38
C LEU A 72 31.89 -7.07 6.85
N TRP A 73 30.90 -6.96 7.75
CA TRP A 73 31.07 -7.04 9.19
C TRP A 73 30.34 -8.25 9.78
N GLY A 74 30.99 -8.95 10.70
CA GLY A 74 30.44 -10.12 11.39
C GLY A 74 30.75 -11.45 10.70
N ASN A 75 30.53 -12.55 11.44
CA ASN A 75 30.92 -13.90 11.00
C ASN A 75 29.73 -14.74 10.52
N THR A 76 28.50 -14.23 10.63
CA THR A 76 27.27 -14.99 10.34
C THR A 76 26.34 -14.20 9.43
N HIS A 77 26.20 -14.67 8.19
CA HIS A 77 25.37 -14.04 7.14
C HIS A 77 24.17 -14.90 6.71
N LEU A 78 23.68 -15.78 7.60
CA LEU A 78 22.65 -16.78 7.28
C LEU A 78 21.37 -16.21 6.63
N ASN A 79 21.04 -14.94 6.91
CA ASN A 79 19.83 -14.27 6.39
C ASN A 79 20.12 -13.19 5.34
N ALA A 80 21.36 -13.08 4.84
CA ALA A 80 21.76 -12.00 3.93
C ALA A 80 20.95 -12.01 2.64
N GLU A 81 20.74 -13.18 2.03
CA GLU A 81 19.99 -13.32 0.79
C GLU A 81 18.56 -12.74 0.93
N TRP A 82 17.84 -13.15 1.96
CA TRP A 82 16.49 -12.69 2.21
C TRP A 82 16.41 -11.18 2.49
N GLN A 83 17.41 -10.63 3.16
CA GLN A 83 17.50 -9.18 3.38
C GLN A 83 17.69 -8.42 2.06
N PHE A 84 18.60 -8.88 1.20
CA PHE A 84 18.82 -8.24 -0.11
C PHE A 84 17.63 -8.37 -1.04
N GLN A 85 16.91 -9.50 -1.01
CA GLN A 85 15.65 -9.64 -1.78
C GLN A 85 14.64 -8.55 -1.39
N ARG A 86 14.52 -8.22 -0.10
CA ARG A 86 13.65 -7.13 0.37
C ARG A 86 14.18 -5.74 0.03
N LEU A 87 15.48 -5.54 0.13
CA LEU A 87 16.12 -4.26 -0.24
C LEU A 87 16.01 -4.00 -1.74
N ALA A 88 16.10 -5.04 -2.57
CA ALA A 88 15.94 -4.94 -4.02
C ALA A 88 14.56 -4.41 -4.42
N LEU A 89 13.51 -4.66 -3.62
CA LEU A 89 12.19 -4.05 -3.84
C LEU A 89 12.22 -2.53 -3.74
N LEU A 90 13.18 -1.93 -3.02
CA LEU A 90 13.33 -0.46 -2.98
C LEU A 90 13.83 0.12 -4.31
N LEU A 91 14.45 -0.70 -5.17
CA LEU A 91 14.89 -0.28 -6.51
C LEU A 91 13.73 -0.01 -7.47
N VAL A 92 12.50 -0.43 -7.13
CA VAL A 92 11.27 -0.01 -7.82
C VAL A 92 11.12 1.50 -7.80
N PHE A 93 11.52 2.19 -6.73
CA PHE A 93 11.31 3.62 -6.62
C PHE A 93 12.02 4.42 -7.71
N PRO A 94 13.31 4.17 -8.00
CA PRO A 94 13.96 4.73 -9.18
C PRO A 94 13.30 4.45 -10.51
N ILE A 95 12.81 3.23 -10.69
CA ILE A 95 12.10 2.84 -11.91
C ILE A 95 10.82 3.68 -12.04
N LEU A 96 9.97 3.67 -11.02
CA LEU A 96 8.70 4.43 -11.03
C LEU A 96 8.89 5.93 -11.19
N LYS A 97 9.96 6.51 -10.62
CA LYS A 97 10.25 7.94 -10.73
C LYS A 97 10.64 8.36 -12.14
N THR A 98 11.25 7.45 -12.91
CA THR A 98 11.83 7.76 -14.23
C THR A 98 10.94 7.33 -15.39
N ILE A 99 9.91 6.50 -15.15
CA ILE A 99 8.89 6.19 -16.15
C ILE A 99 7.93 7.38 -16.33
N ALA A 100 7.60 7.69 -17.59
CA ALA A 100 6.64 8.73 -17.94
C ALA A 100 5.17 8.25 -17.78
N ILE A 101 4.70 8.10 -16.53
CA ILE A 101 3.30 7.75 -16.24
C ILE A 101 2.40 8.99 -16.31
N SER A 102 1.29 8.89 -17.06
CA SER A 102 0.32 9.99 -17.17
C SER A 102 -0.46 10.22 -15.86
N GLN A 103 -0.84 11.46 -15.58
CA GLN A 103 -1.67 11.81 -14.41
C GLN A 103 -3.02 11.09 -14.42
N LEU A 104 -3.60 10.84 -15.60
CA LEU A 104 -4.84 10.07 -15.73
C LEU A 104 -4.62 8.61 -15.30
N THR A 105 -3.50 8.01 -15.71
CA THR A 105 -3.11 6.65 -15.32
C THR A 105 -2.92 6.57 -13.80
N ILE A 106 -2.24 7.54 -13.18
CA ILE A 106 -2.09 7.60 -11.72
C ILE A 106 -3.46 7.63 -11.03
N LYS A 107 -4.37 8.52 -11.45
CA LYS A 107 -5.72 8.61 -10.88
C LYS A 107 -6.48 7.29 -11.01
N ARG A 108 -6.45 6.66 -12.18
CA ARG A 108 -7.10 5.36 -12.42
C ARG A 108 -6.50 4.26 -11.54
N SER A 109 -5.18 4.24 -11.39
CA SER A 109 -4.47 3.25 -10.58
C SER A 109 -4.81 3.40 -9.10
N VAL A 110 -4.87 4.64 -8.59
CA VAL A 110 -5.29 4.92 -7.21
C VAL A 110 -6.73 4.48 -6.98
N MET A 111 -7.66 4.77 -7.90
CA MET A 111 -9.04 4.32 -7.77
C MET A 111 -9.19 2.80 -7.85
N ALA A 112 -8.40 2.14 -8.71
CA ALA A 112 -8.36 0.68 -8.79
C ALA A 112 -7.80 0.06 -7.50
N PHE A 113 -6.75 0.65 -6.94
CA PHE A 113 -6.19 0.26 -5.64
C PHE A 113 -7.21 0.39 -4.52
N LEU A 114 -7.92 1.51 -4.42
CA LEU A 114 -8.97 1.68 -3.43
C LEU A 114 -10.13 0.70 -3.67
N GLY A 115 -10.60 0.53 -4.91
CA GLY A 115 -11.70 -0.39 -5.20
C GLY A 115 -11.35 -1.85 -4.83
N THR A 116 -10.14 -2.29 -5.15
CA THR A 116 -9.69 -3.66 -4.85
C THR A 116 -9.37 -3.86 -3.37
N ALA A 117 -8.80 -2.86 -2.70
CA ALA A 117 -8.65 -2.88 -1.25
C ALA A 117 -10.02 -2.98 -0.55
N PHE A 118 -11.05 -2.29 -1.06
CA PHE A 118 -12.41 -2.39 -0.53
C PHE A 118 -13.00 -3.78 -0.69
N ILE A 119 -12.85 -4.40 -1.86
CA ILE A 119 -13.27 -5.79 -2.08
C ILE A 119 -12.54 -6.74 -1.12
N SER A 120 -11.23 -6.54 -0.94
CA SER A 120 -10.43 -7.33 0.01
C SER A 120 -10.91 -7.16 1.45
N ALA A 121 -11.21 -5.93 1.89
CA ALA A 121 -11.74 -5.65 3.21
C ALA A 121 -13.10 -6.32 3.42
N LEU A 122 -14.00 -6.22 2.44
CA LEU A 122 -15.32 -6.85 2.52
C LEU A 122 -15.22 -8.37 2.62
N ALA A 123 -14.37 -8.99 1.79
CA ALA A 123 -14.10 -10.42 1.85
C ALA A 123 -13.56 -10.82 3.23
N SER A 124 -12.63 -10.05 3.79
CA SER A 124 -12.08 -10.35 5.13
C SER A 124 -13.14 -10.23 6.22
N ILE A 125 -14.01 -9.22 6.18
CA ILE A 125 -15.13 -9.07 7.12
C ILE A 125 -16.07 -10.29 7.04
N LEU A 126 -16.41 -10.74 5.82
CA LEU A 126 -17.26 -11.92 5.63
C LEU A 126 -16.63 -13.21 6.15
N ILE A 127 -15.32 -13.39 5.95
CA ILE A 127 -14.56 -14.55 6.46
C ILE A 127 -14.48 -14.51 7.99
N ASN A 128 -14.13 -13.35 8.57
CA ASN A 128 -14.01 -13.21 10.03
C ASN A 128 -15.34 -13.43 10.76
N ASN A 129 -16.46 -13.11 10.12
CA ASN A 129 -17.81 -13.37 10.63
C ASN A 129 -18.33 -14.78 10.31
N ASN A 130 -17.51 -15.66 9.73
CA ASN A 130 -17.87 -17.02 9.30
C ASN A 130 -19.06 -17.09 8.31
N ILE A 131 -19.31 -16.03 7.53
CA ILE A 131 -20.36 -16.00 6.51
C ILE A 131 -19.90 -16.76 5.26
N ILE A 132 -18.61 -16.65 4.92
CA ILE A 132 -17.98 -17.39 3.81
C ILE A 132 -16.75 -18.14 4.32
N GLN A 133 -16.39 -19.23 3.65
CA GLN A 133 -15.14 -19.92 3.93
C GLN A 133 -13.93 -19.10 3.46
N PRO A 134 -12.72 -19.35 3.99
CA PRO A 134 -11.50 -18.71 3.50
C PRO A 134 -11.36 -18.86 1.99
N LEU A 135 -10.94 -17.79 1.29
CA LEU A 135 -10.89 -17.78 -0.18
C LEU A 135 -10.04 -18.89 -0.80
N GLY A 136 -9.05 -19.41 -0.06
CA GLY A 136 -8.23 -20.55 -0.50
C GLY A 136 -9.00 -21.87 -0.66
N GLU A 137 -10.15 -22.01 -0.01
CA GLU A 137 -11.03 -23.18 -0.21
C GLU A 137 -11.73 -23.15 -1.57
N TYR A 138 -11.91 -21.95 -2.14
CA TYR A 138 -12.51 -21.76 -3.47
C TYR A 138 -11.47 -21.59 -4.58
N LEU A 139 -10.29 -21.06 -4.25
CA LEU A 139 -9.26 -20.67 -5.19
C LEU A 139 -7.94 -21.39 -4.87
N SER A 140 -7.62 -22.42 -5.65
CA SER A 140 -6.45 -23.29 -5.44
C SER A 140 -5.10 -22.56 -5.45
N PHE A 141 -5.02 -21.38 -6.03
CA PHE A 141 -3.81 -20.55 -6.05
C PHE A 141 -3.62 -19.72 -4.76
N ILE A 142 -4.59 -19.68 -3.85
CA ILE A 142 -4.49 -19.03 -2.55
C ILE A 142 -4.21 -20.11 -1.51
N GLN A 143 -3.05 -20.06 -0.87
CA GLN A 143 -2.72 -21.00 0.20
C GLN A 143 -3.70 -20.83 1.37
N VAL A 144 -4.42 -21.90 1.71
CA VAL A 144 -5.29 -21.93 2.89
C VAL A 144 -4.42 -21.77 4.13
N SER A 145 -4.56 -20.63 4.82
CA SER A 145 -3.86 -20.39 6.06
C SER A 145 -4.72 -19.54 6.99
N ARG A 146 -4.73 -19.89 8.29
CA ARG A 146 -5.38 -19.07 9.34
C ARG A 146 -4.77 -17.67 9.48
N ARG A 147 -3.65 -17.39 8.78
CA ARG A 147 -3.00 -16.09 8.76
C ARG A 147 -3.47 -15.21 7.60
N ASN A 148 -4.30 -15.72 6.69
CA ASN A 148 -4.83 -14.91 5.61
C ASN A 148 -6.08 -14.16 6.09
N ALA A 149 -6.14 -12.86 5.82
CA ALA A 149 -7.32 -12.06 6.11
C ALA A 149 -8.38 -12.24 5.01
N ALA A 150 -7.95 -12.10 3.76
CA ALA A 150 -8.71 -12.46 2.57
C ALA A 150 -7.76 -13.08 1.55
N PHE A 151 -7.20 -12.26 0.67
CA PHE A 151 -6.27 -12.72 -0.37
C PHE A 151 -4.82 -12.85 0.11
N ILE A 152 -4.40 -11.98 1.03
CA ILE A 152 -3.03 -11.93 1.57
C ILE A 152 -3.02 -12.07 3.10
N THR A 153 -1.83 -12.23 3.68
CA THR A 153 -1.70 -12.36 5.14
C THR A 153 -2.17 -11.10 5.88
N TYR A 154 -2.78 -11.28 7.05
CA TYR A 154 -3.41 -10.20 7.82
C TYR A 154 -2.46 -9.05 8.13
N ASN A 155 -1.16 -9.31 8.30
CA ASN A 155 -0.18 -8.25 8.56
C ASN A 155 -0.05 -7.27 7.39
N TYR A 156 0.09 -7.79 6.15
CA TYR A 156 0.20 -6.92 4.97
C TYR A 156 -1.15 -6.30 4.61
N HIS A 157 -2.22 -7.10 4.70
CA HIS A 157 -3.58 -6.62 4.43
C HIS A 157 -3.94 -5.41 5.28
N ASN A 158 -3.72 -5.50 6.60
CA ASN A 158 -4.08 -4.44 7.53
C ASN A 158 -3.29 -3.14 7.26
N VAL A 159 -2.00 -3.24 6.94
CA VAL A 159 -1.18 -2.08 6.53
C VAL A 159 -1.69 -1.46 5.23
N ILE A 160 -2.03 -2.29 4.23
CA ILE A 160 -2.59 -1.83 2.96
C ILE A 160 -3.94 -1.12 3.19
N LEU A 161 -4.82 -1.67 4.02
CA LEU A 161 -6.09 -1.02 4.34
C LEU A 161 -5.91 0.31 5.07
N SER A 162 -4.91 0.41 5.95
CA SER A 162 -4.60 1.65 6.66
C SER A 162 -4.09 2.75 5.70
N LEU A 163 -3.29 2.38 4.71
CA LEU A 163 -2.90 3.27 3.61
C LEU A 163 -4.11 3.66 2.76
N SER A 164 -4.97 2.71 2.40
CA SER A 164 -6.21 2.96 1.66
C SER A 164 -7.16 3.90 2.40
N PHE A 165 -7.30 3.75 3.71
CA PHE A 165 -8.04 4.66 4.59
C PHE A 165 -7.49 6.09 4.50
N THR A 166 -6.18 6.24 4.65
CA THR A 166 -5.51 7.55 4.62
C THR A 166 -5.68 8.23 3.25
N ILE A 167 -5.52 7.48 2.15
CA ILE A 167 -5.72 8.01 0.80
C ILE A 167 -7.19 8.37 0.57
N SER A 168 -8.15 7.55 1.03
CA SER A 168 -9.58 7.86 0.92
C SER A 168 -9.95 9.14 1.68
N LEU A 169 -9.42 9.33 2.89
CA LEU A 169 -9.60 10.58 3.65
C LEU A 169 -9.07 11.79 2.89
N TYR A 170 -7.84 11.69 2.35
CA TYR A 170 -7.26 12.74 1.53
C TYR A 170 -8.15 13.10 0.33
N ILE A 171 -8.61 12.10 -0.43
CA ILE A 171 -9.46 12.34 -1.61
C ILE A 171 -10.82 12.94 -1.23
N LEU A 172 -11.40 12.47 -0.12
CA LEU A 172 -12.70 12.94 0.36
C LEU A 172 -12.66 14.40 0.80
N ILE A 173 -11.65 14.78 1.59
CA ILE A 173 -11.54 16.10 2.23
C ILE A 173 -10.91 17.13 1.27
N GLU A 174 -9.75 16.81 0.69
CA GLU A 174 -8.94 17.78 -0.09
C GLU A 174 -9.36 17.84 -1.55
N ARG A 175 -9.63 16.68 -2.17
CA ARG A 175 -9.93 16.62 -3.62
C ARG A 175 -11.41 16.79 -3.95
N LYS A 176 -12.30 16.82 -2.95
CA LYS A 176 -13.76 16.99 -3.10
C LYS A 176 -14.35 16.15 -4.23
N SER A 177 -13.98 14.86 -4.28
CA SER A 177 -14.40 13.92 -5.32
C SER A 177 -15.93 13.86 -5.49
N LYS A 178 -16.41 13.53 -6.70
CA LYS A 178 -17.83 13.25 -6.98
C LYS A 178 -18.32 11.99 -6.27
N TYR A 179 -17.42 11.04 -5.99
CA TYR A 179 -17.73 9.73 -5.41
C TYR A 179 -17.71 9.72 -3.87
N LYS A 180 -18.24 10.77 -3.22
CA LYS A 180 -18.15 10.94 -1.76
C LYS A 180 -18.75 9.76 -0.98
N VAL A 181 -19.95 9.33 -1.38
CA VAL A 181 -20.67 8.23 -0.71
C VAL A 181 -19.86 6.93 -0.77
N ALA A 182 -19.33 6.58 -1.94
CA ALA A 182 -18.50 5.40 -2.09
C ALA A 182 -17.22 5.47 -1.23
N LEU A 183 -16.57 6.63 -1.16
CA LEU A 183 -15.37 6.82 -0.34
C LEU A 183 -15.67 6.70 1.16
N VAL A 184 -16.82 7.19 1.62
CA VAL A 184 -17.26 7.01 3.02
C VAL A 184 -17.51 5.54 3.32
N LEU A 185 -18.19 4.81 2.42
CA LEU A 185 -18.37 3.36 2.55
C LEU A 185 -17.03 2.62 2.60
N PHE A 186 -16.06 3.02 1.77
CA PHE A 186 -14.72 2.45 1.78
C PHE A 186 -14.04 2.67 3.13
N ILE A 187 -14.07 3.91 3.64
CA ILE A 187 -13.47 4.27 4.93
C ILE A 187 -14.05 3.42 6.07
N ILE A 188 -15.38 3.25 6.10
CA ILE A 188 -16.05 2.45 7.13
C ILE A 188 -15.63 0.97 7.03
N ALA A 189 -15.66 0.39 5.84
CA ALA A 189 -15.24 -1.00 5.65
C ALA A 189 -13.77 -1.23 6.01
N TYR A 190 -12.88 -0.29 5.67
CA TYR A 190 -11.47 -0.35 6.07
C TYR A 190 -11.31 -0.31 7.58
N ALA A 191 -11.99 0.61 8.26
CA ALA A 191 -11.92 0.69 9.71
C ALA A 191 -12.40 -0.62 10.36
N ILE A 192 -13.53 -1.17 9.93
CA ILE A 192 -14.05 -2.44 10.47
C ILE A 192 -13.06 -3.60 10.24
N SER A 193 -12.54 -3.77 9.01
CA SER A 193 -11.58 -4.85 8.69
C SER A 193 -10.27 -4.71 9.48
N ILE A 194 -9.71 -3.49 9.58
CA ILE A 194 -8.46 -3.22 10.32
C ILE A 194 -8.55 -3.65 11.78
N PHE A 195 -9.70 -3.43 12.41
CA PHE A 195 -9.90 -3.64 13.83
C PHE A 195 -10.45 -5.02 14.19
N THR A 196 -11.07 -5.73 13.25
CA THR A 196 -11.48 -7.14 13.42
C THR A 196 -10.31 -8.12 13.27
N GLU A 197 -9.25 -7.72 12.57
CA GLU A 197 -8.07 -8.55 12.35
C GLU A 197 -6.97 -8.39 13.41
N ARG A 198 -6.05 -9.36 13.47
CA ARG A 198 -4.91 -9.39 14.42
C ARG A 198 -3.75 -8.44 14.03
N GLY A 199 -3.86 -7.72 12.92
CA GLY A 199 -2.77 -6.91 12.35
C GLY A 199 -2.52 -5.61 13.11
N ARG A 200 -1.63 -5.62 14.11
CA ARG A 200 -1.34 -4.43 14.95
C ARG A 200 -0.70 -3.27 14.18
N ALA A 201 0.15 -3.56 13.20
CA ALA A 201 0.85 -2.52 12.46
C ALA A 201 -0.10 -1.57 11.73
N GLY A 202 -1.14 -2.10 11.06
CA GLY A 202 -2.10 -1.26 10.34
C GLY A 202 -3.01 -0.47 11.28
N GLN A 203 -3.34 -1.01 12.46
CA GLN A 203 -4.04 -0.28 13.53
C GLN A 203 -3.24 0.94 14.01
N VAL A 204 -1.93 0.78 14.22
CA VAL A 204 -1.05 1.90 14.60
C VAL A 204 -1.00 2.96 13.50
N ILE A 205 -0.83 2.56 12.23
CA ILE A 205 -0.80 3.49 11.10
C ILE A 205 -2.15 4.22 10.97
N PHE A 206 -3.26 3.51 11.20
CA PHE A 206 -4.62 4.08 11.11
C PHE A 206 -4.82 5.13 12.20
N ASN A 207 -4.42 4.82 13.43
CA ASN A 207 -4.55 5.73 14.55
C ASN A 207 -3.69 6.97 14.38
N LEU A 208 -2.44 6.81 13.93
CA LEU A 208 -1.56 7.94 13.65
C LEU A 208 -2.11 8.81 12.53
N SER A 209 -2.56 8.22 11.41
CA SER A 209 -3.12 9.00 10.31
C SER A 209 -4.40 9.72 10.72
N ALA A 210 -5.33 9.03 11.39
CA ALA A 210 -6.55 9.64 11.93
C ALA A 210 -6.22 10.79 12.90
N LEU A 211 -5.29 10.59 13.83
CA LEU A 211 -4.88 11.62 14.79
C LEU A 211 -4.30 12.86 14.09
N PHE A 212 -3.39 12.67 13.13
CA PHE A 212 -2.83 13.79 12.36
C PHE A 212 -3.90 14.54 11.60
N TYR A 213 -4.85 13.85 10.97
CA TYR A 213 -5.99 14.48 10.31
C TYR A 213 -6.86 15.27 11.31
N ILE A 214 -7.22 14.67 12.46
CA ILE A 214 -8.02 15.34 13.48
C ILE A 214 -7.32 16.61 13.96
N ILE A 215 -6.03 16.55 14.30
CA ILE A 215 -5.27 17.70 14.77
C ILE A 215 -5.20 18.78 13.67
N TYR A 216 -4.82 18.40 12.45
CA TYR A 216 -4.61 19.34 11.35
C TYR A 216 -5.87 20.16 11.00
N TYR A 217 -7.03 19.51 10.86
CA TYR A 217 -8.27 20.19 10.48
C TYR A 217 -9.01 20.84 11.67
N ASN A 218 -8.73 20.45 12.90
CA ASN A 218 -9.44 20.94 14.09
C ASN A 218 -8.60 21.82 15.01
N ARG A 219 -7.36 22.16 14.66
CA ARG A 219 -6.45 22.99 15.48
C ARG A 219 -7.03 24.33 15.95
N LYS A 220 -7.99 24.90 15.22
CA LYS A 220 -8.66 26.18 15.58
C LYS A 220 -9.93 26.01 16.43
N HIS A 221 -10.44 24.79 16.57
CA HIS A 221 -11.71 24.49 17.24
C HIS A 221 -11.52 23.42 18.33
N PHE A 222 -11.13 23.86 19.53
CA PHE A 222 -10.72 22.98 20.62
C PHE A 222 -11.79 21.93 21.01
N LEU A 223 -13.05 22.33 21.18
CA LEU A 223 -14.15 21.41 21.53
C LEU A 223 -14.34 20.30 20.48
N ARG A 224 -14.25 20.66 19.19
CA ARG A 224 -14.40 19.72 18.07
C ARG A 224 -13.22 18.75 18.01
N LEU A 225 -12.01 19.24 18.27
CA LEU A 225 -10.80 18.42 18.38
C LEU A 225 -10.94 17.39 19.51
N LEU A 226 -11.34 17.83 20.71
CA LEU A 226 -11.53 16.95 21.87
C LEU A 226 -12.59 15.88 21.57
N ALA A 227 -13.72 16.26 20.99
CA ALA A 227 -14.79 15.33 20.63
C ALA A 227 -14.32 14.24 19.65
N PHE A 228 -13.56 14.59 18.61
CA PHE A 228 -13.05 13.60 17.64
C PHE A 228 -11.97 12.69 18.23
N ILE A 229 -11.12 13.20 19.13
CA ILE A 229 -10.14 12.37 19.83
C ILE A 229 -10.85 11.37 20.75
N ILE A 230 -11.83 11.82 21.53
CA ILE A 230 -12.64 10.94 22.37
C ILE A 230 -13.35 9.89 21.52
N LEU A 231 -13.94 10.28 20.38
CA LEU A 231 -14.60 9.34 19.48
C LEU A 231 -13.64 8.26 18.96
N LEU A 232 -12.42 8.64 18.56
CA LEU A 232 -11.40 7.70 18.08
C LEU A 232 -11.02 6.68 19.16
N PHE A 233 -10.76 7.13 20.39
CA PHE A 233 -10.38 6.23 21.49
C PHE A 233 -11.56 5.40 22.02
N SER A 234 -12.77 5.97 22.08
CA SER A 234 -13.98 5.23 22.47
C SER A 234 -14.29 4.11 21.49
N PHE A 235 -14.16 4.36 20.18
CA PHE A 235 -14.30 3.33 19.16
C PHE A 235 -13.31 2.17 19.39
N GLN A 236 -12.04 2.48 19.64
CA GLN A 236 -11.04 1.45 19.95
C GLN A 236 -11.39 0.68 21.22
N PHE A 237 -11.77 1.39 22.29
CA PHE A 237 -12.14 0.76 23.55
C PHE A 237 -13.27 -0.25 23.39
N ILE A 238 -14.30 0.09 22.60
CA ILE A 238 -15.40 -0.82 22.30
C ILE A 238 -14.88 -2.07 21.58
N VAL A 239 -14.13 -1.87 20.49
CA VAL A 239 -13.58 -2.97 19.68
C VAL A 239 -12.70 -3.92 20.50
N TYR A 240 -11.85 -3.40 21.39
CA TYR A 240 -10.94 -4.22 22.17
C TYR A 240 -11.61 -4.97 23.34
N LYS A 241 -12.83 -4.56 23.71
CA LYS A 241 -13.59 -5.17 24.81
C LYS A 241 -14.53 -6.28 24.33
N THR A 242 -15.03 -6.17 23.11
CA THR A 242 -15.75 -7.24 22.38
C THR A 242 -14.79 -8.28 21.81
#